data_AF-Q8L6L2-F1
#
_entry.id   AF-Q8L6L2-F1
#
_cell.length_a   1.000
_cell.length_b   1.000
_cell.length_c   1.000
_cell.angle_alpha   90.00
_cell.angle_beta   90.00
_cell.angle_gamma   90.00
#
_symmetry.space_group_name_H-M   'P 1'
#
loop_
_entity.id
_entity.type
_entity.pdbx_description
1 polymer ?
#
loop_
_entity_poly.entity_id
_entity_poly.type
_entity_poly.pdbx_seq_one_letter_code
_entity_poly.pdbx_strand_id
1 'polypeptide(L)'
;IACCADLNYTDPLTTLNYTTDYTWFSDKRSCRKIPETELRNRSNENVRLFDIDEGKRCYDLPTIKNGVYLIRGTFPFDSLNSSFNASIGVTQLGAVRSPRLQDLEIEGVFRATKDYIDFCLLKGEVYPFISQLELRPSPEEYLQDFPTSVLKLISRNNLGDTKDDIRFPVDQSDRIWKASSISSSAVPLSSNVSNVDLNANVTPPLTVLQTALTDPERLEFIHTDLETEDYGYRVFLYFLELDRTLQAGQRVFDIYVNSEIKKESFDVLAGGSNYRYDVLDISASGSLNVTLVKASKSEFGPLLNAYEILQVRPWIEETNQTDVGVIQKMREELLLQNSGNRALESWSGDPCILLPWKGIACDGSNGSSVITKLDLSSSNLKGLIPSSIAEMTNLETLNISHNSFDGSVPSFPLSSLLISVDLSYNDLMGKLPESIVKLPHLKSLYFGCNEHMSPEDPANMNSSLINTDYGRCKGKESRFGQVIVIGAITCGSLLITLAFGVLFVCRYRQKLIPWEGFAGKKYPMETNIIFSLPSKDDFFIKSVSIQAFTLEYIEVATERYKTLIGEGGFGSVYRGTLNDGQEVAVKVRSSTSTQ
;
A
#
# COMPACT_ATOMS: atom_id res chain seq x y z
N ILE A 1 8.67 0.98 -15.29
CA ILE A 1 9.23 -0.16 -14.53
C ILE A 1 8.25 -1.31 -14.62
N ALA A 2 8.72 -2.52 -14.95
CA ALA A 2 7.95 -3.75 -14.90
C ALA A 2 8.48 -4.62 -13.75
N CYS A 3 7.65 -4.83 -12.74
CA CYS A 3 8.04 -5.43 -11.48
C CYS A 3 8.32 -6.92 -11.66
N CYS A 4 9.39 -7.42 -11.06
CA CYS A 4 9.83 -8.81 -11.19
C CYS A 4 10.08 -9.31 -12.63
N ALA A 5 10.21 -8.42 -13.62
CA ALA A 5 10.61 -8.80 -14.98
C ALA A 5 12.08 -9.28 -14.98
N ASP A 6 12.37 -10.44 -15.59
CA ASP A 6 13.72 -11.01 -15.59
C ASP A 6 14.73 -10.20 -16.43
N LEU A 7 14.26 -9.44 -17.43
CA LEU A 7 15.06 -8.58 -18.30
C LEU A 7 14.26 -7.29 -18.63
N ASN A 8 14.99 -6.25 -19.05
CA ASN A 8 14.38 -5.06 -19.65
C ASN A 8 13.81 -5.40 -21.04
N TYR A 9 12.69 -4.79 -21.42
CA TYR A 9 12.04 -5.03 -22.71
C TYR A 9 11.37 -3.77 -23.27
N THR A 10 11.06 -3.77 -24.56
CA THR A 10 10.19 -2.79 -25.21
C THR A 10 8.81 -3.41 -25.41
N ASP A 11 7.75 -2.75 -24.93
CA ASP A 11 6.38 -3.20 -25.17
C ASP A 11 6.01 -2.98 -26.65
N PRO A 12 5.45 -3.99 -27.36
CA PRO A 12 5.24 -3.93 -28.80
C PRO A 12 4.02 -3.09 -29.23
N LEU A 13 3.11 -2.74 -28.31
CA LEU A 13 1.90 -1.96 -28.62
C LEU A 13 2.15 -0.46 -28.43
N THR A 14 2.75 -0.09 -27.31
CA THR A 14 3.05 1.29 -26.92
C THR A 14 4.43 1.76 -27.39
N THR A 15 5.36 0.85 -27.68
CA THR A 15 6.80 1.12 -27.88
C THR A 15 7.54 1.68 -26.65
N LEU A 16 6.94 1.57 -25.45
CA LEU A 16 7.58 1.97 -24.20
C LEU A 16 8.67 0.98 -23.76
N ASN A 17 9.78 1.50 -23.25
CA ASN A 17 10.87 0.70 -22.67
C ASN A 17 10.63 0.50 -21.16
N TYR A 18 10.46 -0.75 -20.74
CA TYR A 18 10.32 -1.13 -19.34
C TYR A 18 11.62 -1.71 -18.80
N THR A 19 12.09 -1.14 -17.69
CA THR A 19 13.17 -1.70 -16.86
C THR A 19 12.62 -2.65 -15.81
N THR A 20 13.41 -3.65 -15.43
CA THR A 20 13.18 -4.46 -14.22
C THR A 20 13.27 -3.61 -12.94
N ASP A 21 12.73 -4.10 -11.83
CA ASP A 21 12.77 -3.46 -10.52
C ASP A 21 13.79 -4.04 -9.52
N TYR A 22 14.63 -4.98 -9.95
CA TYR A 22 15.68 -5.58 -9.08
C TYR A 22 16.74 -4.58 -8.57
N THR A 23 16.78 -3.36 -9.11
CA THR A 23 17.58 -2.23 -8.58
C THR A 23 17.02 -1.64 -7.28
N TRP A 24 15.70 -1.72 -7.06
CA TRP A 24 15.07 -1.33 -5.78
C TRP A 24 14.92 -2.54 -4.86
N PHE A 25 14.50 -3.69 -5.41
CA PHE A 25 14.14 -4.88 -4.64
C PHE A 25 14.82 -6.13 -5.22
N SER A 26 16.05 -6.37 -4.79
CA SER A 26 16.90 -7.45 -5.31
C SER A 26 16.42 -8.87 -4.96
N ASP A 27 15.63 -9.06 -3.89
CA ASP A 27 15.08 -10.36 -3.54
C ASP A 27 14.02 -10.81 -4.56
N LYS A 28 14.27 -11.94 -5.22
CA LYS A 28 13.33 -12.58 -6.16
C LYS A 28 12.23 -13.39 -5.47
N ARG A 29 12.28 -13.65 -4.16
CA ARG A 29 11.28 -14.48 -3.44
C ARG A 29 9.92 -13.80 -3.28
N SER A 30 9.90 -12.46 -3.32
CA SER A 30 8.67 -11.65 -3.37
C SER A 30 7.98 -11.68 -4.74
N CYS A 31 8.61 -12.26 -5.78
CA CYS A 31 8.02 -12.34 -7.11
C CYS A 31 7.01 -13.50 -7.23
N ARG A 32 5.84 -13.19 -7.81
CA ARG A 32 4.77 -14.11 -8.18
C ARG A 32 4.47 -13.99 -9.69
N LYS A 33 3.83 -15.00 -10.25
CA LYS A 33 3.21 -14.95 -11.59
C LYS A 33 1.73 -15.27 -11.43
N ILE A 34 0.86 -14.44 -11.99
CA ILE A 34 -0.59 -14.71 -12.00
C ILE A 34 -0.91 -15.57 -13.22
N PRO A 35 -1.63 -16.71 -13.07
CA PRO A 35 -1.99 -17.57 -14.19
C PRO A 35 -2.93 -16.90 -15.19
N GLU A 36 -2.67 -17.15 -16.47
CA GLU A 36 -3.42 -16.61 -17.62
C GLU A 36 -4.93 -16.97 -17.62
N THR A 37 -5.34 -17.96 -16.80
CA THR A 37 -6.75 -18.37 -16.62
C THR A 37 -7.62 -17.36 -15.87
N GLU A 38 -7.03 -16.41 -15.14
CA GLU A 38 -7.76 -15.43 -14.32
C GLU A 38 -7.85 -14.04 -14.98
N LEU A 39 -7.04 -13.79 -16.02
CA LEU A 39 -6.92 -12.48 -16.69
C LEU A 39 -7.35 -12.58 -18.15
N ARG A 40 -8.55 -12.08 -18.48
CA ARG A 40 -8.94 -11.90 -19.89
C ARG A 40 -8.09 -10.78 -20.52
N ASN A 41 -7.18 -11.18 -21.41
CA ASN A 41 -6.39 -10.36 -22.33
C ASN A 41 -5.19 -9.55 -21.76
N ARG A 42 -4.77 -9.75 -20.49
CA ARG A 42 -3.41 -9.36 -20.04
C ARG A 42 -2.62 -10.62 -19.64
N SER A 43 -1.55 -10.91 -20.37
CA SER A 43 -0.84 -12.20 -20.34
C SER A 43 0.14 -12.31 -19.18
N ASN A 44 0.04 -13.39 -18.38
CA ASN A 44 1.08 -13.90 -17.47
C ASN A 44 1.89 -12.81 -16.72
N GLU A 45 1.22 -11.85 -16.09
CA GLU A 45 1.90 -10.73 -15.43
C GLU A 45 2.77 -11.21 -14.26
N ASN A 46 4.02 -10.72 -14.24
CA ASN A 46 4.88 -10.83 -13.07
C ASN A 46 4.46 -9.78 -12.05
N VAL A 47 4.40 -10.16 -10.77
CA VAL A 47 3.93 -9.29 -9.69
C VAL A 47 4.91 -9.34 -8.55
N ARG A 48 5.29 -8.19 -7.98
CA ARG A 48 6.00 -8.14 -6.71
C ARG A 48 4.99 -8.06 -5.56
N LEU A 49 5.11 -8.99 -4.61
CA LEU A 49 4.30 -9.07 -3.40
C LEU A 49 5.16 -8.67 -2.19
N PHE A 50 4.78 -7.60 -1.50
CA PHE A 50 5.48 -7.11 -0.32
C PHE A 50 4.94 -7.79 0.93
N ASP A 51 5.58 -8.91 1.29
CA ASP A 51 5.37 -9.67 2.54
C ASP A 51 5.86 -8.81 3.73
N ILE A 52 4.99 -7.93 4.22
CA ILE A 52 5.23 -6.98 5.31
C ILE A 52 4.10 -7.06 6.33
N ASP A 53 4.43 -7.32 7.60
CA ASP A 53 3.45 -7.37 8.69
C ASP A 53 2.86 -5.98 8.99
N GLU A 54 3.70 -4.93 8.86
CA GLU A 54 3.41 -3.54 9.23
C GLU A 54 4.19 -2.56 8.35
N GLY A 55 3.75 -1.29 8.31
CA GLY A 55 4.45 -0.19 7.63
C GLY A 55 4.20 -0.11 6.12
N LYS A 56 5.23 0.32 5.39
CA LYS A 56 5.19 0.63 3.95
C LYS A 56 6.41 0.11 3.17
N ARG A 57 6.30 0.06 1.85
CA ARG A 57 7.41 -0.16 0.90
C ARG A 57 7.30 0.84 -0.24
N CYS A 58 8.41 1.51 -0.55
CA CYS A 58 8.43 2.63 -1.49
C CYS A 58 9.43 2.42 -2.63
N TYR A 59 9.03 2.83 -3.83
CA TYR A 59 9.92 3.00 -4.97
C TYR A 59 10.37 4.45 -5.01
N ASP A 60 11.67 4.70 -4.89
CA ASP A 60 12.29 6.00 -5.07
C ASP A 60 12.59 6.25 -6.56
N LEU A 61 11.94 7.24 -7.17
CA LEU A 61 12.02 7.51 -8.61
C LEU A 61 12.64 8.89 -8.89
N PRO A 62 13.63 9.00 -9.80
CA PRO A 62 14.25 10.29 -10.13
C PRO A 62 13.29 11.23 -10.86
N THR A 63 13.33 12.51 -10.49
CA THR A 63 12.53 13.60 -11.07
C THR A 63 13.39 14.85 -11.30
N ILE A 64 12.85 15.84 -11.99
CA ILE A 64 13.43 17.18 -12.08
C ILE A 64 12.57 18.12 -11.25
N LYS A 65 13.17 18.78 -10.26
CA LYS A 65 12.49 19.71 -9.35
C LYS A 65 11.69 20.78 -10.12
N ASN A 66 10.49 21.05 -9.63
CA ASN A 66 9.42 21.88 -10.23
C ASN A 66 8.77 21.31 -11.50
N GLY A 67 9.27 20.21 -12.07
CA GLY A 67 8.62 19.53 -13.19
C GLY A 67 7.29 18.88 -12.79
N VAL A 68 6.34 18.85 -13.72
CA VAL A 68 5.02 18.23 -13.54
C VAL A 68 5.04 16.82 -14.12
N TYR A 69 4.60 15.86 -13.31
CA TYR A 69 4.69 14.43 -13.60
C TYR A 69 3.36 13.72 -13.35
N LEU A 70 3.07 12.75 -14.21
CA LEU A 70 2.07 11.71 -14.03
C LEU A 70 2.79 10.46 -13.53
N ILE A 71 2.26 9.83 -12.49
CA ILE A 71 2.75 8.54 -11.99
C ILE A 71 1.59 7.56 -11.85
N ARG A 72 1.78 6.33 -12.34
CA ARG A 72 0.75 5.28 -12.43
C ARG A 72 1.29 3.97 -11.88
N GLY A 73 0.59 3.40 -10.88
CA GLY A 73 0.80 2.03 -10.42
C GLY A 73 -0.25 1.11 -11.02
N THR A 74 0.18 -0.04 -11.53
CA THR A 74 -0.69 -1.07 -12.14
C THR A 74 -0.77 -2.29 -11.22
N PHE A 75 -2.00 -2.67 -10.89
CA PHE A 75 -2.36 -3.66 -9.89
C PHE A 75 -3.28 -4.71 -10.56
N PRO A 76 -2.78 -5.92 -10.87
CA PRO A 76 -3.60 -6.94 -11.48
C PRO A 76 -4.69 -7.45 -10.53
N PHE A 77 -5.72 -8.07 -11.09
CA PHE A 77 -6.91 -8.48 -10.36
C PHE A 77 -6.59 -9.54 -9.29
N ASP A 78 -6.96 -9.25 -8.04
CA ASP A 78 -7.16 -10.24 -6.98
C ASP A 78 -8.66 -10.55 -6.86
N SER A 79 -8.98 -11.83 -6.66
CA SER A 79 -10.33 -12.34 -6.40
C SER A 79 -10.86 -12.00 -5.01
N LEU A 80 -9.97 -11.63 -4.07
CA LEU A 80 -10.33 -11.25 -2.71
C LEU A 80 -10.74 -9.78 -2.68
N ASN A 81 -11.88 -9.51 -2.02
CA ASN A 81 -12.47 -8.17 -1.90
C ASN A 81 -11.76 -7.30 -0.85
N SER A 82 -10.44 -7.39 -0.79
CA SER A 82 -9.54 -6.79 0.20
C SER A 82 -8.72 -5.64 -0.39
N SER A 83 -8.08 -4.87 0.48
CA SER A 83 -7.44 -3.61 0.09
C SER A 83 -6.12 -3.31 0.80
N PHE A 84 -5.33 -2.44 0.17
CA PHE A 84 -4.11 -1.81 0.68
C PHE A 84 -3.99 -0.40 0.08
N ASN A 85 -3.18 0.50 0.63
CA ASN A 85 -3.17 1.91 0.17
C ASN A 85 -1.94 2.24 -0.69
N ALA A 86 -2.11 3.17 -1.63
CA ALA A 86 -1.04 3.74 -2.45
C ALA A 86 -0.90 5.25 -2.20
N SER A 87 0.30 5.80 -2.44
CA SER A 87 0.64 7.19 -2.13
C SER A 87 1.79 7.74 -2.99
N ILE A 88 1.78 9.05 -3.20
CA ILE A 88 2.84 9.82 -3.87
C ILE A 88 3.48 10.73 -2.82
N GLY A 89 4.77 10.53 -2.57
CA GLY A 89 5.45 11.09 -1.40
C GLY A 89 4.71 10.69 -0.13
N VAL A 90 4.29 11.70 0.64
CA VAL A 90 3.47 11.53 1.86
C VAL A 90 1.95 11.66 1.62
N THR A 91 1.50 11.83 0.38
CA THR A 91 0.08 12.06 0.06
C THR A 91 -0.60 10.76 -0.38
N GLN A 92 -1.56 10.26 0.40
CA GLN A 92 -2.32 9.05 0.03
C GLN A 92 -3.27 9.31 -1.13
N LEU A 93 -3.25 8.43 -2.13
CA LEU A 93 -4.25 8.38 -3.21
C LEU A 93 -5.50 7.57 -2.82
N GLY A 94 -5.42 6.81 -1.72
CA GLY A 94 -6.49 5.98 -1.19
C GLY A 94 -6.21 4.48 -1.36
N ALA A 95 -7.28 3.68 -1.22
CA ALA A 95 -7.22 2.24 -1.24
C ALA A 95 -7.22 1.66 -2.66
N VAL A 96 -6.24 0.80 -2.97
CA VAL A 96 -6.31 -0.18 -4.05
C VAL A 96 -7.38 -1.20 -3.67
N ARG A 97 -8.39 -1.37 -4.54
CA ARG A 97 -9.48 -2.34 -4.40
C ARG A 97 -9.65 -3.05 -5.74
N SER A 98 -9.96 -4.35 -5.71
CA SER A 98 -10.04 -5.18 -6.93
C SER A 98 -11.46 -5.72 -7.22
N PRO A 99 -12.44 -4.87 -7.65
CA PRO A 99 -13.77 -5.36 -8.00
C PRO A 99 -14.03 -5.46 -9.53
N ARG A 100 -13.31 -4.72 -10.39
CA ARG A 100 -13.56 -4.67 -11.84
C ARG A 100 -12.27 -4.55 -12.66
N LEU A 101 -12.28 -5.13 -13.86
CA LEU A 101 -11.16 -5.13 -14.83
C LEU A 101 -10.75 -3.73 -15.36
N GLN A 102 -11.55 -2.69 -15.09
CA GLN A 102 -11.28 -1.30 -15.50
C GLN A 102 -10.52 -0.50 -14.44
N ASP A 103 -10.49 -1.00 -13.19
CA ASP A 103 -10.03 -0.32 -11.97
C ASP A 103 -8.59 -0.73 -11.57
N LEU A 104 -7.85 -1.41 -12.47
CA LEU A 104 -6.52 -2.02 -12.24
C LEU A 104 -5.35 -1.01 -12.14
N GLU A 105 -5.62 0.29 -12.15
CA GLU A 105 -4.62 1.35 -12.33
C GLU A 105 -4.93 2.52 -11.38
N ILE A 106 -3.98 2.91 -10.54
CA ILE A 106 -4.05 4.17 -9.78
C ILE A 106 -3.05 5.15 -10.36
N GLU A 107 -3.55 6.30 -10.80
CA GLU A 107 -2.77 7.39 -11.39
C GLU A 107 -2.90 8.66 -10.56
N GLY A 108 -1.80 9.39 -10.41
CA GLY A 108 -1.80 10.74 -9.85
C GLY A 108 -0.87 11.69 -10.62
N VAL A 109 -1.25 12.96 -10.70
CA VAL A 109 -0.43 14.04 -11.27
C VAL A 109 0.06 14.95 -10.14
N PHE A 110 1.35 15.29 -10.14
CA PHE A 110 1.99 16.08 -9.08
C PHE A 110 3.14 16.93 -9.62
N ARG A 111 3.58 17.93 -8.84
CA ARG A 111 4.80 18.70 -9.11
C ARG A 111 5.93 18.19 -8.23
N ALA A 112 7.08 17.87 -8.82
CA ALA A 112 8.24 17.38 -8.08
C ALA A 112 8.81 18.48 -7.16
N THR A 113 8.77 18.25 -5.84
CA THR A 113 9.34 19.15 -4.82
C THR A 113 10.85 19.00 -4.66
N LYS A 114 11.41 17.86 -5.12
CA LYS A 114 12.82 17.44 -5.04
C LYS A 114 13.30 16.98 -6.42
N ASP A 115 14.49 16.39 -6.46
CA ASP A 115 15.06 15.62 -7.57
C ASP A 115 14.65 14.13 -7.55
N TYR A 116 13.78 13.73 -6.62
CA TYR A 116 13.24 12.39 -6.50
C TYR A 116 11.78 12.40 -6.01
N ILE A 117 11.07 11.26 -6.15
CA ILE A 117 9.74 11.04 -5.57
C ILE A 117 9.58 9.60 -5.10
N ASP A 118 9.02 9.42 -3.90
CA ASP A 118 8.57 8.11 -3.43
C ASP A 118 7.18 7.75 -3.99
N PHE A 119 7.03 6.53 -4.50
CA PHE A 119 5.73 5.87 -4.67
C PHE A 119 5.60 4.76 -3.63
N CYS A 120 4.86 5.03 -2.56
CA CYS A 120 4.75 4.15 -1.39
C CYS A 120 3.45 3.32 -1.41
N LEU A 121 3.60 2.02 -1.20
CA LEU A 121 2.53 1.07 -0.90
C LEU A 121 2.49 0.79 0.60
N LEU A 122 1.34 0.96 1.24
CA LEU A 122 1.13 0.80 2.68
C LEU A 122 0.39 -0.51 2.96
N LYS A 123 0.77 -1.22 4.03
CA LYS A 123 0.06 -2.43 4.48
C LYS A 123 -1.39 -2.11 4.85
N GLY A 124 -2.35 -2.75 4.16
CA GLY A 124 -3.76 -2.74 4.51
C GLY A 124 -4.20 -4.08 5.08
N GLU A 125 -5.30 -4.62 4.56
CA GLU A 125 -5.84 -5.95 4.93
C GLU A 125 -4.93 -7.06 4.38
N VAL A 126 -4.63 -7.03 3.08
CA VAL A 126 -3.70 -7.94 2.39
C VAL A 126 -2.28 -7.38 2.35
N TYR A 127 -1.32 -8.19 1.89
CA TYR A 127 0.03 -7.72 1.57
C TYR A 127 0.00 -6.88 0.29
N PRO A 128 0.62 -5.69 0.25
CA PRO A 128 0.64 -4.87 -0.95
C PRO A 128 1.35 -5.56 -2.11
N PHE A 129 0.87 -5.35 -3.33
CA PHE A 129 1.49 -5.88 -4.54
C PHE A 129 1.48 -4.87 -5.68
N ILE A 130 2.28 -5.12 -6.73
CA ILE A 130 2.36 -4.27 -7.93
C ILE A 130 2.94 -5.05 -9.12
N SER A 131 2.42 -4.80 -10.33
CA SER A 131 2.92 -5.38 -11.59
C SER A 131 3.75 -4.38 -12.39
N GLN A 132 3.30 -3.11 -12.48
CA GLN A 132 4.01 -2.06 -13.21
C GLN A 132 3.96 -0.73 -12.47
N LEU A 133 4.99 0.09 -12.67
CA LEU A 133 5.08 1.46 -12.15
C LEU A 133 5.65 2.37 -13.24
N GLU A 134 4.87 3.38 -13.63
CA GLU A 134 5.17 4.29 -14.74
C GLU A 134 5.27 5.72 -14.20
N LEU A 135 6.32 6.46 -14.57
CA LEU A 135 6.52 7.87 -14.26
C LEU A 135 6.79 8.62 -15.57
N ARG A 136 6.02 9.67 -15.85
CA ARG A 136 5.96 10.37 -17.14
C ARG A 136 5.88 11.88 -16.93
N PRO A 137 6.51 12.71 -17.78
CA PRO A 137 6.19 14.15 -17.84
C PRO A 137 4.70 14.34 -18.16
N SER A 138 4.06 15.36 -17.57
CA SER A 138 2.63 15.62 -17.69
C SER A 138 2.35 17.11 -17.93
N PRO A 139 1.28 17.48 -18.65
CA PRO A 139 0.87 18.87 -18.90
C PRO A 139 0.81 19.75 -17.63
N GLU A 140 1.35 20.96 -17.75
CA GLU A 140 1.39 21.97 -16.67
C GLU A 140 -0.02 22.40 -16.21
N GLU A 141 -1.00 22.36 -17.13
CA GLU A 141 -2.38 22.82 -16.92
C GLU A 141 -3.09 22.14 -15.74
N TYR A 142 -2.79 20.86 -15.48
CA TYR A 142 -3.38 20.12 -14.37
C TYR A 142 -3.17 20.85 -13.03
N LEU A 143 -1.96 21.38 -12.81
CA LEU A 143 -1.52 21.95 -11.53
C LEU A 143 -1.39 23.48 -11.56
N GLN A 144 -1.94 24.16 -12.56
CA GLN A 144 -1.86 25.61 -12.71
C GLN A 144 -2.39 26.35 -11.47
N ASP A 145 -3.58 25.96 -10.99
CA ASP A 145 -4.27 26.60 -9.87
C ASP A 145 -4.10 25.82 -8.54
N PHE A 146 -3.53 24.61 -8.62
CA PHE A 146 -3.25 23.72 -7.49
C PHE A 146 -1.76 23.29 -7.44
N PRO A 147 -0.80 24.23 -7.36
CA PRO A 147 0.63 23.93 -7.49
C PRO A 147 1.22 23.12 -6.32
N THR A 148 0.50 23.02 -5.20
CA THR A 148 0.89 22.31 -3.96
C THR A 148 -0.08 21.16 -3.66
N SER A 149 -0.49 20.42 -4.69
CA SER A 149 -1.43 19.30 -4.57
C SER A 149 -1.00 18.11 -5.43
N VAL A 150 -1.51 16.93 -5.05
CA VAL A 150 -1.55 15.74 -5.88
C VAL A 150 -2.96 15.59 -6.43
N LEU A 151 -3.08 15.41 -7.74
CA LEU A 151 -4.37 15.19 -8.41
C LEU A 151 -4.51 13.71 -8.75
N LYS A 152 -5.33 12.99 -7.98
CA LYS A 152 -5.69 11.58 -8.24
C LYS A 152 -6.61 11.52 -9.46
N LEU A 153 -6.32 10.68 -10.45
CA LEU A 153 -7.26 10.43 -11.54
C LEU A 153 -8.49 9.68 -11.01
N ILE A 154 -9.69 10.15 -11.37
CA ILE A 154 -10.95 9.44 -11.18
C ILE A 154 -11.41 8.81 -12.50
N SER A 155 -11.39 9.56 -13.60
CA SER A 155 -11.62 9.00 -14.94
C SER A 155 -11.04 9.88 -16.05
N ARG A 156 -10.71 9.25 -17.20
CA ARG A 156 -10.27 9.89 -18.44
C ARG A 156 -10.92 9.16 -19.62
N ASN A 157 -11.83 9.84 -20.33
CA ASN A 157 -12.77 9.22 -21.26
C ASN A 157 -12.62 9.81 -22.66
N ASN A 158 -12.48 8.95 -23.67
CA ASN A 158 -12.72 9.27 -25.08
C ASN A 158 -14.17 8.89 -25.41
N LEU A 159 -14.99 9.86 -25.84
CA LEU A 159 -16.43 9.67 -26.03
C LEU A 159 -16.79 9.39 -27.49
N GLY A 160 -17.64 8.39 -27.69
CA GLY A 160 -18.14 8.01 -29.02
C GLY A 160 -17.20 7.13 -29.84
N ASP A 161 -16.00 6.82 -29.33
CA ASP A 161 -15.17 5.73 -29.84
C ASP A 161 -15.50 4.40 -29.13
N THR A 162 -15.25 3.29 -29.83
CA THR A 162 -15.45 1.91 -29.34
C THR A 162 -14.25 1.01 -29.65
N LYS A 163 -13.09 1.61 -29.96
CA LYS A 163 -11.80 0.95 -30.19
C LYS A 163 -11.03 0.76 -28.88
N ASP A 164 -9.81 0.23 -28.98
CA ASP A 164 -8.86 0.13 -27.87
C ASP A 164 -8.45 1.51 -27.29
N ASP A 165 -7.98 1.52 -26.05
CA ASP A 165 -7.58 2.73 -25.32
C ASP A 165 -6.44 3.51 -26.02
N ILE A 166 -6.55 4.83 -26.08
CA ILE A 166 -5.53 5.69 -26.70
C ILE A 166 -4.50 6.11 -25.64
N ARG A 167 -3.23 5.72 -25.83
CA ARG A 167 -2.08 6.11 -24.97
C ARG A 167 -0.82 6.40 -25.81
N PHE A 168 0.39 6.36 -25.23
CA PHE A 168 1.64 6.48 -25.98
C PHE A 168 1.76 5.36 -27.05
N PRO A 169 2.23 5.64 -28.29
CA PRO A 169 2.90 6.86 -28.75
C PRO A 169 1.98 7.98 -29.23
N VAL A 170 0.65 7.80 -29.18
CA VAL A 170 -0.31 8.81 -29.66
C VAL A 170 -0.47 9.95 -28.65
N ASP A 171 -0.58 9.64 -27.35
CA ASP A 171 -0.40 10.62 -26.27
C ASP A 171 1.06 10.62 -25.79
N GLN A 172 1.78 11.73 -26.00
CA GLN A 172 3.19 11.84 -25.62
C GLN A 172 3.42 11.79 -24.10
N SER A 173 2.44 12.23 -23.32
CA SER A 173 2.44 12.16 -21.85
C SER A 173 2.09 10.74 -21.35
N ASP A 174 1.67 9.85 -22.25
CA ASP A 174 1.19 8.50 -21.96
C ASP A 174 -0.02 8.45 -21.00
N ARG A 175 -0.92 9.41 -21.13
CA ARG A 175 -2.27 9.33 -20.53
C ARG A 175 -3.07 8.24 -21.24
N ILE A 176 -3.72 7.36 -20.49
CA ILE A 176 -4.62 6.34 -21.02
C ILE A 176 -6.03 6.93 -21.15
N TRP A 177 -6.48 7.19 -22.38
CA TRP A 177 -7.84 7.62 -22.69
C TRP A 177 -8.73 6.41 -22.96
N LYS A 178 -9.58 6.08 -21.98
CA LYS A 178 -10.44 4.88 -22.04
C LYS A 178 -11.63 5.14 -22.97
N ALA A 179 -11.87 4.22 -23.91
CA ALA A 179 -12.98 4.33 -24.86
C ALA A 179 -14.33 4.16 -24.13
N SER A 180 -15.28 5.07 -24.37
CA SER A 180 -16.47 5.21 -23.52
C SER A 180 -17.73 5.58 -24.32
N SER A 181 -18.68 4.66 -24.37
CA SER A 181 -20.02 4.83 -24.93
C SER A 181 -21.07 4.70 -23.81
N ILE A 182 -21.52 5.84 -23.28
CA ILE A 182 -22.50 5.92 -22.17
C ILE A 182 -23.76 6.66 -22.66
N SER A 183 -24.91 6.35 -22.04
CA SER A 183 -26.28 6.67 -22.48
C SER A 183 -26.84 5.74 -23.56
N SER A 184 -28.15 5.48 -23.48
CA SER A 184 -28.96 4.76 -24.47
C SER A 184 -29.64 5.68 -25.48
N SER A 185 -29.53 7.00 -25.33
CA SER A 185 -30.04 8.02 -26.28
C SER A 185 -28.94 8.74 -27.07
N ALA A 186 -27.73 8.83 -26.51
CA ALA A 186 -26.64 9.57 -27.13
C ALA A 186 -26.14 8.89 -28.41
N VAL A 187 -25.93 9.69 -29.46
CA VAL A 187 -25.47 9.25 -30.77
C VAL A 187 -23.96 9.50 -30.87
N PRO A 188 -23.14 8.50 -31.24
CA PRO A 188 -21.73 8.71 -31.53
C PRO A 188 -21.56 9.44 -32.86
N LEU A 189 -20.78 10.51 -32.84
CA LEU A 189 -20.29 11.20 -34.03
C LEU A 189 -18.80 10.89 -34.22
N SER A 190 -18.37 10.85 -35.47
CA SER A 190 -16.95 10.76 -35.82
C SER A 190 -16.67 11.51 -37.12
N SER A 191 -15.46 12.05 -37.27
CA SER A 191 -15.01 12.62 -38.53
C SER A 191 -13.50 12.50 -38.72
N ASN A 192 -13.06 12.37 -39.97
CA ASN A 192 -11.63 12.33 -40.31
C ASN A 192 -11.04 13.74 -40.26
N VAL A 193 -10.78 14.22 -39.05
CA VAL A 193 -10.24 15.55 -38.82
C VAL A 193 -8.74 15.57 -39.11
N SER A 194 -8.36 16.01 -40.31
CA SER A 194 -6.96 16.07 -40.78
C SER A 194 -6.35 17.48 -40.74
N ASN A 195 -7.15 18.52 -41.00
CA ASN A 195 -6.76 19.93 -40.86
C ASN A 195 -7.69 20.59 -39.84
N VAL A 196 -7.16 20.99 -38.69
CA VAL A 196 -7.86 21.84 -37.70
C VAL A 196 -7.14 23.16 -37.59
N ASP A 197 -7.88 24.27 -37.57
CA ASP A 197 -7.34 25.61 -37.43
C ASP A 197 -7.15 25.94 -35.93
N LEU A 198 -6.20 25.23 -35.31
CA LEU A 198 -5.95 25.27 -33.86
C LEU A 198 -5.20 26.52 -33.46
N ASN A 199 -5.94 27.61 -33.33
CA ASN A 199 -5.50 28.86 -32.70
C ASN A 199 -5.27 28.74 -31.17
N ALA A 200 -5.43 27.53 -30.61
CA ALA A 200 -5.21 27.21 -29.20
C ALA A 200 -4.33 25.96 -29.05
N ASN A 201 -3.56 25.90 -27.96
CA ASN A 201 -2.67 24.78 -27.66
C ASN A 201 -3.50 23.57 -27.20
N VAL A 202 -3.70 22.58 -28.07
CA VAL A 202 -4.50 21.39 -27.75
C VAL A 202 -3.67 20.37 -26.98
N THR A 203 -4.15 19.99 -25.80
CA THR A 203 -3.44 19.02 -24.95
C THR A 203 -3.91 17.57 -25.14
N PRO A 204 -5.18 17.21 -25.42
CA PRO A 204 -5.53 15.83 -25.82
C PRO A 204 -4.98 15.50 -27.23
N PRO A 205 -4.66 14.22 -27.53
CA PRO A 205 -4.34 13.82 -28.89
C PRO A 205 -5.52 14.07 -29.84
N LEU A 206 -5.27 14.54 -31.07
CA LEU A 206 -6.35 14.85 -32.03
C LEU A 206 -7.26 13.64 -32.32
N THR A 207 -6.75 12.41 -32.21
CA THR A 207 -7.54 11.18 -32.35
C THR A 207 -8.61 11.01 -31.27
N VAL A 208 -8.40 11.54 -30.06
CA VAL A 208 -9.41 11.58 -28.98
C VAL A 208 -10.51 12.60 -29.30
N LEU A 209 -10.19 13.64 -30.07
CA LEU A 209 -11.16 14.69 -30.44
C LEU A 209 -11.90 14.38 -31.75
N GLN A 210 -11.45 13.38 -32.54
CA GLN A 210 -12.10 12.96 -33.79
C GLN A 210 -13.47 12.28 -33.60
N THR A 211 -13.76 11.85 -32.37
CA THR A 211 -15.02 11.26 -31.91
C THR A 211 -15.75 12.17 -30.92
N ALA A 212 -17.07 12.02 -30.82
CA ALA A 212 -17.88 12.67 -29.79
C ALA A 212 -19.18 11.91 -29.50
N LEU A 213 -19.81 12.21 -28.37
CA LEU A 213 -21.23 11.94 -28.15
C LEU A 213 -22.04 13.23 -28.32
N THR A 214 -23.24 13.11 -28.88
CA THR A 214 -24.25 14.18 -28.94
C THR A 214 -25.62 13.60 -28.58
N ASP A 215 -26.50 14.42 -28.00
CA ASP A 215 -27.90 14.07 -27.75
C ASP A 215 -28.77 15.25 -28.22
N PRO A 216 -29.98 15.03 -28.76
CA PRO A 216 -30.84 16.12 -29.22
C PRO A 216 -31.19 17.15 -28.14
N GLU A 217 -31.19 16.79 -26.85
CA GLU A 217 -31.63 17.62 -25.73
C GLU A 217 -30.65 17.63 -24.54
N ARG A 218 -30.11 16.49 -24.07
CA ARG A 218 -29.14 16.47 -22.95
C ARG A 218 -28.16 15.29 -22.93
N LEU A 219 -26.91 15.57 -22.55
CA LEU A 219 -25.91 14.56 -22.18
C LEU A 219 -25.76 14.52 -20.65
N GLU A 220 -25.51 13.35 -20.08
CA GLU A 220 -25.42 13.14 -18.63
C GLU A 220 -24.35 12.07 -18.31
N PHE A 221 -23.41 12.41 -17.43
CA PHE A 221 -22.26 11.58 -17.05
C PHE A 221 -22.18 11.50 -15.52
N ILE A 222 -22.57 10.34 -14.97
CA ILE A 222 -22.71 10.15 -13.52
C ILE A 222 -21.62 9.22 -12.99
N HIS A 223 -20.91 9.69 -11.96
CA HIS A 223 -19.93 8.92 -11.19
C HIS A 223 -20.49 8.72 -9.77
N THR A 224 -20.76 7.48 -9.39
CA THR A 224 -21.45 7.11 -8.11
C THR A 224 -20.51 6.57 -7.04
N ASP A 225 -19.27 6.25 -7.41
CA ASP A 225 -18.37 5.43 -6.61
C ASP A 225 -17.23 6.30 -6.01
N LEU A 226 -17.50 7.58 -5.72
CA LEU A 226 -16.53 8.50 -5.15
C LEU A 226 -16.43 8.36 -3.64
N GLU A 227 -15.37 8.94 -3.07
CA GLU A 227 -15.18 8.98 -1.62
C GLU A 227 -16.21 9.90 -0.96
N THR A 228 -16.70 9.50 0.22
CA THR A 228 -17.82 10.16 0.93
C THR A 228 -17.41 11.39 1.74
N GLU A 229 -16.12 11.68 1.84
CA GLU A 229 -15.59 12.94 2.38
C GLU A 229 -15.70 14.02 1.31
N ASP A 230 -15.85 15.29 1.71
CA ASP A 230 -15.88 16.41 0.76
C ASP A 230 -14.46 16.66 0.20
N TYR A 231 -14.24 16.26 -1.05
CA TYR A 231 -13.02 16.56 -1.80
C TYR A 231 -13.28 17.63 -2.87
N GLY A 232 -12.24 18.39 -3.21
CA GLY A 232 -12.22 19.17 -4.45
C GLY A 232 -11.96 18.27 -5.66
N TYR A 233 -12.51 18.62 -6.81
CA TYR A 233 -12.30 17.93 -8.08
C TYR A 233 -12.12 18.96 -9.20
N ARG A 234 -11.17 18.68 -10.11
CA ARG A 234 -11.03 19.38 -11.40
C ARG A 234 -11.71 18.56 -12.48
N VAL A 235 -12.68 19.13 -13.18
CA VAL A 235 -13.37 18.50 -14.31
C VAL A 235 -12.96 19.20 -15.60
N PHE A 236 -12.23 18.50 -16.47
CA PHE A 236 -11.81 19.01 -17.78
C PHE A 236 -12.80 18.52 -18.84
N LEU A 237 -13.34 19.45 -19.64
CA LEU A 237 -14.30 19.17 -20.70
C LEU A 237 -13.72 19.61 -22.05
N TYR A 238 -13.59 18.69 -23.01
CA TYR A 238 -12.96 18.94 -24.29
C TYR A 238 -13.97 18.87 -25.44
N PHE A 239 -14.03 19.94 -26.24
CA PHE A 239 -14.98 20.13 -27.31
C PHE A 239 -14.27 20.42 -28.63
N LEU A 240 -14.56 19.61 -29.66
CA LEU A 240 -14.22 19.86 -31.04
C LEU A 240 -15.49 19.68 -31.87
N GLU A 241 -16.02 20.76 -32.43
CA GLU A 241 -17.16 20.67 -33.33
C GLU A 241 -16.73 19.95 -34.62
N LEU A 242 -17.46 18.89 -34.94
CA LEU A 242 -17.19 17.98 -36.04
C LEU A 242 -18.00 18.38 -37.29
N ASP A 243 -19.18 18.99 -37.11
CA ASP A 243 -19.96 19.54 -38.22
C ASP A 243 -19.46 20.94 -38.60
N ARG A 244 -18.63 20.98 -39.65
CA ARG A 244 -18.05 22.20 -40.23
C ARG A 244 -19.05 23.10 -40.96
N THR A 245 -20.33 22.74 -41.03
CA THR A 245 -21.38 23.58 -41.62
C THR A 245 -22.03 24.51 -40.59
N LEU A 246 -21.87 24.22 -39.29
CA LEU A 246 -22.42 25.01 -38.20
C LEU A 246 -21.70 26.35 -38.01
N GLN A 247 -22.46 27.33 -37.54
CA GLN A 247 -22.02 28.68 -37.18
C GLN A 247 -22.28 28.95 -35.70
N ALA A 248 -21.56 29.92 -35.13
CA ALA A 248 -21.76 30.36 -33.75
C ALA A 248 -23.24 30.74 -33.50
N GLY A 249 -23.77 30.32 -32.35
CA GLY A 249 -25.18 30.44 -31.97
C GLY A 249 -26.09 29.30 -32.40
N GLN A 250 -25.69 28.38 -33.29
CA GLN A 250 -26.54 27.24 -33.70
C GLN A 250 -26.53 26.07 -32.71
N ARG A 251 -25.38 25.80 -32.07
CA ARG A 251 -25.25 24.83 -30.96
C ARG A 251 -24.87 25.56 -29.68
N VAL A 252 -25.85 25.79 -28.82
CA VAL A 252 -25.71 26.46 -27.53
C VAL A 252 -26.30 25.58 -26.42
N PHE A 253 -25.54 25.34 -25.37
CA PHE A 253 -25.98 24.50 -24.24
C PHE A 253 -25.47 25.02 -22.90
N ASP A 254 -26.18 24.69 -21.84
CA ASP A 254 -25.84 25.01 -20.47
C ASP A 254 -25.12 23.80 -19.83
N ILE A 255 -24.06 24.06 -19.06
CA ILE A 255 -23.26 23.01 -18.40
C ILE A 255 -23.53 23.06 -16.90
N TYR A 256 -23.98 21.93 -16.36
CA TYR A 256 -24.30 21.73 -14.95
C TYR A 256 -23.36 20.70 -14.32
N VAL A 257 -23.02 20.92 -13.04
CA VAL A 257 -22.39 19.90 -12.18
C VAL A 257 -23.24 19.77 -10.91
N ASN A 258 -23.65 18.54 -10.59
CA ASN A 258 -24.53 18.24 -9.44
C ASN A 258 -25.81 19.11 -9.42
N SER A 259 -26.42 19.31 -10.59
CA SER A 259 -27.59 20.18 -10.84
C SER A 259 -27.38 21.69 -10.62
N GLU A 260 -26.18 22.13 -10.25
CA GLU A 260 -25.81 23.54 -10.19
C GLU A 260 -25.23 23.98 -11.55
N ILE A 261 -25.67 25.12 -12.07
CA ILE A 261 -25.18 25.63 -13.36
C ILE A 261 -23.76 26.22 -13.22
N LYS A 262 -22.84 25.78 -14.08
CA LYS A 262 -21.42 26.18 -14.07
C LYS A 262 -21.02 26.99 -15.31
N LYS A 263 -21.69 26.80 -16.45
CA LYS A 263 -21.59 27.66 -17.64
C LYS A 263 -22.97 27.84 -18.26
N GLU A 264 -23.39 29.09 -18.45
CA GLU A 264 -24.59 29.47 -19.21
C GLU A 264 -24.24 29.75 -20.67
N SER A 265 -25.13 29.39 -21.60
CA SER A 265 -25.03 29.67 -23.03
C SER A 265 -23.67 29.31 -23.65
N PHE A 266 -23.14 28.14 -23.31
CA PHE A 266 -21.87 27.65 -23.83
C PHE A 266 -21.99 27.32 -25.33
N ASP A 267 -21.09 27.93 -26.11
CA ASP A 267 -20.92 27.73 -27.55
C ASP A 267 -19.43 27.46 -27.82
N VAL A 268 -19.13 26.42 -28.59
CA VAL A 268 -17.77 26.06 -28.99
C VAL A 268 -17.22 27.06 -30.00
N LEU A 269 -18.05 27.47 -30.97
CA LEU A 269 -17.69 28.26 -32.14
C LEU A 269 -17.59 29.78 -31.86
N ALA A 270 -18.21 30.25 -30.77
CA ALA A 270 -18.19 31.66 -30.37
C ALA A 270 -16.77 32.24 -30.16
N GLY A 271 -15.75 31.39 -29.96
CA GLY A 271 -14.35 31.79 -29.86
C GLY A 271 -13.64 32.00 -31.21
N GLY A 272 -14.31 31.80 -32.35
CA GLY A 272 -13.67 31.83 -33.68
C GLY A 272 -12.80 30.60 -33.99
N SER A 273 -12.92 29.54 -33.19
CA SER A 273 -12.24 28.26 -33.29
C SER A 273 -13.29 27.15 -33.25
N ASN A 274 -13.08 26.04 -33.96
CA ASN A 274 -13.95 24.87 -33.81
C ASN A 274 -13.54 23.95 -32.64
N TYR A 275 -12.41 24.26 -31.97
CA TYR A 275 -11.99 23.65 -30.71
C TYR A 275 -12.15 24.62 -29.54
N ARG A 276 -12.66 24.10 -28.42
CA ARG A 276 -12.72 24.77 -27.12
C ARG A 276 -12.54 23.73 -26.01
N TYR A 277 -11.95 24.12 -24.89
CA TYR A 277 -12.00 23.33 -23.66
C TYR A 277 -12.41 24.22 -22.48
N ASP A 278 -12.81 23.60 -21.39
CA ASP A 278 -13.16 24.29 -20.16
C ASP A 278 -12.76 23.44 -18.94
N VAL A 279 -12.46 24.10 -17.82
CA VAL A 279 -12.05 23.45 -16.56
C VAL A 279 -12.97 23.95 -15.45
N LEU A 280 -13.61 23.01 -14.76
CA LEU A 280 -14.56 23.29 -13.67
C LEU A 280 -14.00 22.75 -12.36
N ASP A 281 -13.62 23.64 -11.47
CA ASP A 281 -13.20 23.30 -10.11
C ASP A 281 -14.43 23.31 -9.18
N ILE A 282 -14.73 22.15 -8.59
CA ILE A 282 -15.96 21.89 -7.82
C ILE A 282 -15.65 21.06 -6.57
N SER A 283 -16.53 21.10 -5.56
CA SER A 283 -16.49 20.16 -4.43
C SER A 283 -17.57 19.10 -4.57
N ALA A 284 -17.28 17.86 -4.17
CA ALA A 284 -18.24 16.76 -4.18
C ALA A 284 -17.95 15.72 -3.08
N SER A 285 -18.99 14.99 -2.70
CA SER A 285 -18.94 13.85 -1.77
C SER A 285 -19.81 12.72 -2.34
N GLY A 286 -19.27 11.51 -2.38
CA GLY A 286 -19.93 10.27 -2.83
C GLY A 286 -20.24 10.18 -4.33
N SER A 287 -20.69 11.28 -4.97
CA SER A 287 -21.05 11.29 -6.39
C SER A 287 -20.83 12.63 -7.10
N LEU A 288 -20.67 12.56 -8.42
CA LEU A 288 -20.49 13.70 -9.31
C LEU A 288 -21.24 13.42 -10.62
N ASN A 289 -22.22 14.26 -10.94
CA ASN A 289 -22.96 14.26 -12.21
C ASN A 289 -22.56 15.51 -13.03
N VAL A 290 -21.99 15.31 -14.22
CA VAL A 290 -21.85 16.36 -15.24
C VAL A 290 -23.01 16.21 -16.24
N THR A 291 -23.83 17.25 -16.37
CA THR A 291 -24.94 17.29 -17.33
C THR A 291 -24.78 18.48 -18.26
N LEU A 292 -24.94 18.27 -19.56
CA LEU A 292 -25.02 19.32 -20.58
C LEU A 292 -26.47 19.35 -21.09
N VAL A 293 -27.12 20.52 -21.14
CA VAL A 293 -28.53 20.67 -21.57
C VAL A 293 -28.64 21.71 -22.67
N LYS A 294 -29.39 21.41 -23.72
CA LYS A 294 -29.68 22.35 -24.82
C LYS A 294 -30.34 23.64 -24.32
N ALA A 295 -29.78 24.79 -24.69
CA ALA A 295 -30.37 26.08 -24.39
C ALA A 295 -31.63 26.32 -25.25
N SER A 296 -32.66 26.98 -24.71
CA SER A 296 -34.01 27.06 -25.33
C SER A 296 -34.11 27.80 -26.68
N LYS A 297 -32.99 28.33 -27.21
CA LYS A 297 -32.89 28.96 -28.54
C LYS A 297 -31.93 28.23 -29.48
N SER A 298 -31.27 27.17 -29.02
CA SER A 298 -30.34 26.38 -29.79
C SER A 298 -31.07 25.50 -30.79
N GLU A 299 -30.55 25.39 -32.01
CA GLU A 299 -31.07 24.46 -33.02
C GLU A 299 -30.64 23.03 -32.67
N PHE A 300 -29.37 22.86 -32.30
CA PHE A 300 -28.74 21.58 -32.01
C PHE A 300 -28.58 21.33 -30.50
N GLY A 301 -28.59 20.07 -30.09
CA GLY A 301 -28.31 19.67 -28.70
C GLY A 301 -26.81 19.62 -28.38
N PRO A 302 -26.44 19.34 -27.12
CA PRO A 302 -25.06 19.33 -26.66
C PRO A 302 -24.18 18.29 -27.36
N LEU A 303 -22.87 18.52 -27.29
CA LEU A 303 -21.82 17.65 -27.83
C LEU A 303 -20.63 17.65 -26.85
N LEU A 304 -19.96 16.50 -26.67
CA LEU A 304 -18.73 16.38 -25.89
C LEU A 304 -17.82 15.28 -26.48
N ASN A 305 -16.53 15.59 -26.66
CA ASN A 305 -15.56 14.69 -27.31
C ASN A 305 -14.80 13.85 -26.28
N ALA A 306 -14.38 14.49 -25.19
CA ALA A 306 -13.66 13.82 -24.11
C ALA A 306 -13.82 14.58 -22.80
N TYR A 307 -13.58 13.89 -21.68
CA TYR A 307 -13.48 14.53 -20.38
C TYR A 307 -12.53 13.81 -19.43
N GLU A 308 -12.01 14.57 -18.46
CA GLU A 308 -11.26 14.05 -17.31
C GLU A 308 -11.88 14.54 -16.00
N ILE A 309 -11.81 13.70 -14.97
CA ILE A 309 -12.11 14.07 -13.59
C ILE A 309 -10.90 13.70 -12.75
N LEU A 310 -10.32 14.69 -12.05
CA LEU A 310 -9.23 14.49 -11.10
C LEU A 310 -9.62 15.02 -9.73
N GLN A 311 -9.41 14.23 -8.68
CA GLN A 311 -9.65 14.60 -7.29
C GLN A 311 -8.42 15.32 -6.71
N VAL A 312 -8.64 16.51 -6.15
CA VAL A 312 -7.61 17.35 -5.54
C VAL A 312 -7.28 16.85 -4.14
N ARG A 313 -6.00 16.53 -3.89
CA ARG A 313 -5.48 16.20 -2.57
C ARG A 313 -4.34 17.15 -2.21
N PRO A 314 -4.44 17.94 -1.13
CA PRO A 314 -3.34 18.80 -0.68
C PRO A 314 -2.07 18.00 -0.41
N TRP A 315 -0.90 18.54 -0.75
CA TRP A 315 0.38 17.96 -0.33
C TRP A 315 0.54 18.12 1.18
N ILE A 316 0.94 17.06 1.87
CA ILE A 316 1.12 17.05 3.34
C ILE A 316 2.58 17.44 3.67
N GLU A 317 2.79 18.18 4.77
CA GLU A 317 4.15 18.45 5.30
C GLU A 317 4.90 17.13 5.57
N GLU A 318 6.15 17.07 5.11
CA GLU A 318 7.03 15.91 5.26
C GLU A 318 7.81 15.95 6.59
N THR A 319 8.59 14.90 6.85
CA THR A 319 9.65 14.97 7.87
C THR A 319 10.65 16.07 7.50
N ASN A 320 11.25 16.69 8.52
CA ASN A 320 12.33 17.65 8.35
C ASN A 320 13.45 17.05 7.49
N GLN A 321 13.73 17.68 6.34
CA GLN A 321 14.62 17.11 5.34
C GLN A 321 16.08 16.97 5.82
N THR A 322 16.46 17.67 6.89
CA THR A 322 17.74 17.47 7.59
C THR A 322 17.78 16.11 8.28
N ASP A 323 16.75 15.79 9.08
CA ASP A 323 16.62 14.51 9.77
C ASP A 323 16.53 13.36 8.75
N VAL A 324 15.81 13.55 7.64
CA VAL A 324 15.72 12.59 6.52
C VAL A 324 17.10 12.29 5.92
N GLY A 325 17.85 13.33 5.52
CA GLY A 325 19.17 13.15 4.92
C GLY A 325 20.19 12.51 5.88
N VAL A 326 20.16 12.88 7.16
CA VAL A 326 21.02 12.30 8.19
C VAL A 326 20.68 10.83 8.42
N ILE A 327 19.41 10.45 8.53
CA ILE A 327 19.03 9.06 8.80
C ILE A 327 19.16 8.14 7.57
N GLN A 328 19.03 8.68 6.35
CA GLN A 328 19.37 7.97 5.11
C GLN A 328 20.87 7.67 5.05
N LYS A 329 21.73 8.66 5.29
CA LYS A 329 23.19 8.50 5.41
C LYS A 329 23.57 7.47 6.48
N MET A 330 22.95 7.53 7.66
CA MET A 330 23.16 6.54 8.74
C MET A 330 22.76 5.12 8.29
N ARG A 331 21.62 4.96 7.60
CA ARG A 331 21.15 3.69 7.05
C ARG A 331 22.15 3.12 6.03
N GLU A 332 22.70 3.96 5.16
CA GLU A 332 23.73 3.56 4.19
C GLU A 332 25.03 3.13 4.87
N GLU A 333 25.56 3.91 5.83
CA GLU A 333 26.73 3.57 6.64
C GLU A 333 26.56 2.18 7.31
N LEU A 334 25.38 1.89 7.86
CA LEU A 334 25.06 0.58 8.46
C LEU A 334 24.97 -0.54 7.43
N LEU A 335 24.29 -0.33 6.29
CA LEU A 335 24.08 -1.37 5.27
C LEU A 335 25.38 -1.90 4.66
N LEU A 336 26.46 -1.12 4.63
CA LEU A 336 27.79 -1.56 4.20
C LEU A 336 28.31 -2.78 4.99
N GLN A 337 28.00 -2.85 6.30
CA GLN A 337 28.34 -4.00 7.15
C GLN A 337 27.17 -4.97 7.34
N ASN A 338 25.93 -4.50 7.12
CA ASN A 338 24.68 -5.17 7.50
C ASN A 338 23.77 -5.50 6.31
N SER A 339 24.36 -5.83 5.14
CA SER A 339 23.64 -6.35 3.97
C SER A 339 22.75 -7.56 4.35
N GLY A 340 21.47 -7.56 3.94
CA GLY A 340 20.49 -8.56 4.34
C GLY A 340 19.77 -8.26 5.67
N ASN A 341 20.02 -7.10 6.30
CA ASN A 341 19.34 -6.73 7.55
C ASN A 341 17.91 -6.21 7.26
N ARG A 342 16.93 -7.06 7.55
CA ARG A 342 15.49 -6.80 7.33
C ARG A 342 14.97 -5.50 7.93
N ALA A 343 15.55 -4.99 9.03
CA ALA A 343 15.10 -3.72 9.62
C ALA A 343 15.51 -2.55 8.72
N LEU A 344 16.78 -2.45 8.35
CA LEU A 344 17.31 -1.40 7.47
C LEU A 344 16.74 -1.50 6.04
N GLU A 345 16.51 -2.72 5.55
CA GLU A 345 15.85 -2.98 4.27
C GLU A 345 14.35 -2.63 4.28
N SER A 346 13.71 -2.54 5.46
CA SER A 346 12.31 -2.12 5.57
C SER A 346 12.11 -0.60 5.49
N TRP A 347 13.14 0.16 5.86
CA TRP A 347 13.15 1.61 5.81
C TRP A 347 13.14 2.11 4.36
N SER A 348 12.04 2.75 3.96
CA SER A 348 11.79 3.32 2.63
C SER A 348 10.70 4.41 2.71
N GLY A 349 10.76 5.42 1.82
CA GLY A 349 9.91 6.61 1.91
C GLY A 349 10.23 7.53 3.08
N ASP A 350 9.33 8.46 3.37
CA ASP A 350 9.42 9.33 4.54
C ASP A 350 9.51 8.51 5.86
N PRO A 351 10.38 8.88 6.83
CA PRO A 351 10.62 8.09 8.03
C PRO A 351 9.56 8.22 9.14
N CYS A 352 8.65 9.20 9.06
CA CYS A 352 7.67 9.50 10.12
C CYS A 352 6.21 9.47 9.62
N ILE A 353 5.94 10.06 8.47
CA ILE A 353 4.60 10.21 7.88
C ILE A 353 4.19 8.92 7.15
N LEU A 354 2.89 8.64 7.03
CA LEU A 354 2.35 7.41 6.44
C LEU A 354 2.85 6.12 7.13
N LEU A 355 2.82 6.12 8.47
CA LEU A 355 3.46 5.17 9.40
C LEU A 355 4.98 5.39 9.52
N PRO A 356 5.50 5.66 10.74
CA PRO A 356 6.93 5.72 10.98
C PRO A 356 7.67 4.43 10.59
N TRP A 357 8.96 4.57 10.29
CA TRP A 357 9.86 3.44 10.11
C TRP A 357 9.99 2.61 11.40
N LYS A 358 10.18 1.29 11.27
CA LYS A 358 10.31 0.41 12.43
C LYS A 358 11.52 0.79 13.28
N GLY A 359 11.28 1.06 14.56
CA GLY A 359 12.29 1.55 15.52
C GLY A 359 12.30 3.08 15.71
N ILE A 360 11.62 3.84 14.85
CA ILE A 360 11.59 5.30 14.89
C ILE A 360 10.27 5.81 15.48
N ALA A 361 10.35 6.89 16.26
CA ALA A 361 9.22 7.74 16.57
C ALA A 361 9.60 9.21 16.39
N CYS A 362 8.60 10.03 16.08
CA CYS A 362 8.76 11.40 15.66
C CYS A 362 7.68 12.28 16.29
N ASP A 363 8.02 13.53 16.55
CA ASP A 363 7.11 14.53 17.10
C ASP A 363 6.96 15.71 16.12
N GLY A 364 5.98 16.60 16.38
CA GLY A 364 5.74 17.80 15.57
C GLY A 364 6.59 18.99 16.02
N SER A 365 7.37 19.57 15.10
CA SER A 365 8.19 20.75 15.36
C SER A 365 8.11 21.75 14.20
N ASN A 366 7.66 22.97 14.51
CA ASN A 366 7.51 24.10 13.58
C ASN A 366 6.71 23.81 12.29
N GLY A 367 5.79 22.83 12.32
CA GLY A 367 4.96 22.40 11.18
C GLY A 367 5.41 21.09 10.54
N SER A 368 6.71 20.80 10.58
CA SER A 368 7.30 19.53 10.11
C SER A 368 7.32 18.45 11.20
N SER A 369 7.53 17.19 10.83
CA SER A 369 7.88 16.14 11.80
C SER A 369 9.40 16.03 12.00
N VAL A 370 9.87 15.73 13.21
CA VAL A 370 11.29 15.56 13.55
C VAL A 370 11.50 14.26 14.32
N ILE A 371 12.66 13.62 14.14
CA ILE A 371 12.94 12.29 14.70
C ILE A 371 13.44 12.42 16.14
N THR A 372 12.59 12.06 17.10
CA THR A 372 12.84 12.19 18.55
C THR A 372 13.25 10.86 19.21
N LYS A 373 12.92 9.71 18.62
CA LYS A 373 13.39 8.39 19.08
C LYS A 373 13.93 7.53 17.94
N LEU A 374 15.06 6.86 18.22
CA LEU A 374 15.66 5.82 17.40
C LEU A 374 15.98 4.58 18.26
N ASP A 375 15.37 3.46 17.91
CA ASP A 375 15.47 2.18 18.62
C ASP A 375 15.82 1.06 17.63
N LEU A 376 17.11 0.76 17.59
CA LEU A 376 17.71 -0.33 16.81
C LEU A 376 18.09 -1.50 17.71
N SER A 377 17.51 -1.60 18.91
CA SER A 377 17.88 -2.65 19.85
C SER A 377 17.51 -4.04 19.34
N SER A 378 18.30 -5.06 19.73
CA SER A 378 18.10 -6.47 19.32
C SER A 378 18.03 -6.71 17.80
N SER A 379 18.57 -5.81 16.97
CA SER A 379 18.40 -5.82 15.50
C SER A 379 19.47 -6.61 14.75
N ASN A 380 20.39 -7.27 15.46
CA ASN A 380 21.53 -8.03 14.91
C ASN A 380 22.42 -7.16 13.99
N LEU A 381 22.63 -5.90 14.38
CA LEU A 381 23.53 -4.98 13.72
C LEU A 381 24.97 -5.17 14.21
N LYS A 382 25.95 -4.88 13.35
CA LYS A 382 27.38 -4.99 13.66
C LYS A 382 28.24 -3.91 12.99
N GLY A 383 29.48 -3.79 13.45
CA GLY A 383 30.47 -2.81 12.97
C GLY A 383 30.42 -1.52 13.79
N LEU A 384 31.06 -0.46 13.28
CA LEU A 384 31.10 0.83 13.97
C LEU A 384 29.71 1.47 14.10
N ILE A 385 29.50 2.22 15.18
CA ILE A 385 28.36 3.14 15.29
C ILE A 385 28.57 4.28 14.26
N PRO A 386 27.61 4.56 13.35
CA PRO A 386 27.71 5.66 12.38
C PRO A 386 27.94 7.00 13.04
N SER A 387 28.84 7.82 12.49
CA SER A 387 29.11 9.17 13.03
C SER A 387 27.93 10.12 12.80
N SER A 388 27.16 9.88 11.73
CA SER A 388 25.92 10.58 11.39
C SER A 388 24.85 10.54 12.49
N ILE A 389 24.88 9.56 13.40
CA ILE A 389 23.91 9.49 14.52
C ILE A 389 24.03 10.68 15.47
N ALA A 390 25.18 11.35 15.50
CA ALA A 390 25.42 12.57 16.29
C ALA A 390 24.97 13.86 15.58
N GLU A 391 24.63 13.80 14.28
CA GLU A 391 24.07 14.92 13.51
C GLU A 391 22.56 15.08 13.77
N MET A 392 21.89 14.06 14.32
CA MET A 392 20.46 14.07 14.71
C MET A 392 20.23 14.85 16.02
N THR A 393 20.36 16.18 16.01
CA THR A 393 20.29 16.99 17.24
C THR A 393 18.94 16.94 17.95
N ASN A 394 17.86 16.68 17.22
CA ASN A 394 16.49 16.57 17.76
C ASN A 394 16.23 15.27 18.54
N LEU A 395 17.15 14.29 18.48
CA LEU A 395 16.96 12.97 19.06
C LEU A 395 16.98 13.02 20.60
N GLU A 396 15.87 12.64 21.24
CA GLU A 396 15.75 12.56 22.70
C GLU A 396 16.09 11.15 23.24
N THR A 397 15.78 10.10 22.47
CA THR A 397 16.00 8.71 22.88
C THR A 397 16.77 7.93 21.82
N LEU A 398 17.95 7.43 22.20
CA LEU A 398 18.77 6.53 21.40
C LEU A 398 18.92 5.18 22.10
N ASN A 399 18.48 4.10 21.45
CA ASN A 399 18.67 2.74 21.93
C ASN A 399 19.27 1.86 20.83
N ILE A 400 20.52 1.42 21.01
CA ILE A 400 21.22 0.49 20.11
C ILE A 400 21.66 -0.79 20.84
N SER A 401 21.08 -1.04 22.02
CA SER A 401 21.45 -2.16 22.89
C SER A 401 21.21 -3.54 22.26
N HIS A 402 21.90 -4.57 22.77
CA HIS A 402 21.76 -5.95 22.29
C HIS A 402 22.06 -6.13 20.80
N ASN A 403 23.19 -5.59 20.34
CA ASN A 403 23.73 -5.76 18.99
C ASN A 403 25.21 -6.21 19.11
N SER A 404 25.96 -6.13 18.01
CA SER A 404 27.42 -6.33 17.96
C SER A 404 28.13 -5.11 17.39
N PHE A 405 27.73 -3.92 17.86
CA PHE A 405 28.45 -2.68 17.52
C PHE A 405 29.84 -2.67 18.16
N ASP A 406 30.85 -2.32 17.37
CA ASP A 406 32.26 -2.31 17.77
C ASP A 406 32.90 -0.91 17.71
N GLY A 407 34.15 -0.81 18.14
CA GLY A 407 34.91 0.44 18.16
C GLY A 407 34.42 1.45 19.20
N SER A 408 34.69 2.74 18.97
CA SER A 408 34.42 3.82 19.93
C SER A 408 33.09 4.52 19.68
N VAL A 409 32.37 4.85 20.76
CA VAL A 409 31.15 5.68 20.72
C VAL A 409 31.45 7.06 20.07
N PRO A 410 30.61 7.57 19.15
CA PRO A 410 30.81 8.86 18.52
C PRO A 410 30.62 10.04 19.48
N SER A 411 31.24 11.19 19.17
CA SER A 411 31.12 12.41 19.98
C SER A 411 29.87 13.19 19.63
N PHE A 412 28.90 13.25 20.54
CA PHE A 412 27.68 14.04 20.39
C PHE A 412 27.93 15.53 20.68
N PRO A 413 27.29 16.47 19.95
CA PRO A 413 27.42 17.90 20.20
C PRO A 413 26.59 18.34 21.42
N LEU A 414 27.02 19.41 22.12
CA LEU A 414 26.30 19.97 23.27
C LEU A 414 24.90 20.52 22.94
N SER A 415 24.55 20.65 21.66
CA SER A 415 23.22 21.00 21.16
C SER A 415 22.28 19.80 20.96
N SER A 416 22.73 18.58 21.26
CA SER A 416 21.89 17.38 21.21
C SER A 416 20.88 17.36 22.36
N LEU A 417 19.63 17.04 22.05
CA LEU A 417 18.53 16.94 23.01
C LEU A 417 18.46 15.59 23.75
N LEU A 418 19.44 14.68 23.57
CA LEU A 418 19.41 13.33 24.13
C LEU A 418 19.16 13.32 25.65
N ILE A 419 18.04 12.70 26.02
CA ILE A 419 17.56 12.48 27.38
C ILE A 419 17.92 11.06 27.85
N SER A 420 17.86 10.07 26.96
CA SER A 420 18.12 8.68 27.25
C SER A 420 18.97 8.02 26.17
N VAL A 421 20.10 7.42 26.57
CA VAL A 421 20.99 6.67 25.68
C VAL A 421 21.23 5.27 26.26
N ASP A 422 21.04 4.24 25.43
CA ASP A 422 21.38 2.85 25.77
C ASP A 422 22.27 2.22 24.69
N LEU A 423 23.51 1.95 25.09
CA LEU A 423 24.58 1.32 24.31
C LEU A 423 24.93 -0.08 24.84
N SER A 424 24.16 -0.59 25.81
CA SER A 424 24.52 -1.80 26.57
C SER A 424 24.41 -3.09 25.74
N TYR A 425 25.15 -4.13 26.13
CA TYR A 425 25.21 -5.40 25.40
C TYR A 425 25.63 -5.23 23.92
N ASN A 426 26.88 -4.79 23.72
CA ASN A 426 27.56 -4.63 22.44
C ASN A 426 29.05 -4.99 22.60
N ASP A 427 29.86 -4.81 21.56
CA ASP A 427 31.30 -5.12 21.52
C ASP A 427 32.17 -3.83 21.57
N LEU A 428 31.66 -2.76 22.18
CA LEU A 428 32.27 -1.41 22.16
C LEU A 428 33.57 -1.33 22.97
N MET A 429 34.44 -0.40 22.55
CA MET A 429 35.83 -0.29 22.95
C MET A 429 36.21 1.11 23.46
N GLY A 430 37.19 1.17 24.36
CA GLY A 430 37.87 2.42 24.72
C GLY A 430 37.25 3.13 25.91
N LYS A 431 36.79 4.37 25.74
CA LYS A 431 36.16 5.21 26.77
C LYS A 431 34.94 5.93 26.22
N LEU A 432 34.01 6.33 27.08
CA LEU A 432 32.96 7.25 26.70
C LEU A 432 33.56 8.62 26.32
N PRO A 433 33.09 9.26 25.23
CA PRO A 433 33.45 10.63 24.90
C PRO A 433 33.02 11.59 26.01
N GLU A 434 33.91 12.52 26.38
CA GLU A 434 33.57 13.55 27.38
C GLU A 434 32.34 14.38 26.97
N SER A 435 32.07 14.49 25.66
CA SER A 435 30.90 15.20 25.13
C SER A 435 29.56 14.50 25.42
N ILE A 436 29.49 13.15 25.44
CA ILE A 436 28.23 12.45 25.77
C ILE A 436 27.90 12.58 27.26
N VAL A 437 28.93 12.53 28.13
CA VAL A 437 28.80 12.68 29.59
C VAL A 437 28.39 14.12 29.98
N LYS A 438 28.68 15.10 29.12
CA LYS A 438 28.37 16.53 29.33
C LYS A 438 27.11 17.03 28.61
N LEU A 439 26.30 16.16 27.99
CA LEU A 439 25.06 16.60 27.32
C LEU A 439 24.09 17.21 28.34
N PRO A 440 23.52 18.41 28.06
CA PRO A 440 22.78 19.19 29.06
C PRO A 440 21.40 18.62 29.43
N HIS A 441 20.85 17.72 28.61
CA HIS A 441 19.51 17.15 28.78
C HIS A 441 19.51 15.68 29.24
N LEU A 442 20.69 15.05 29.31
CA LEU A 442 20.85 13.61 29.53
C LEU A 442 20.49 13.21 30.97
N LYS A 443 19.62 12.21 31.10
CA LYS A 443 19.11 11.66 32.37
C LYS A 443 19.39 10.16 32.54
N SER A 444 19.53 9.43 31.44
CA SER A 444 19.85 7.99 31.43
C SER A 444 20.99 7.69 30.45
N LEU A 445 22.02 6.98 30.90
CA LEU A 445 23.13 6.53 30.07
C LEU A 445 23.56 5.11 30.48
N TYR A 446 23.17 4.11 29.68
CA TYR A 446 23.56 2.71 29.90
C TYR A 446 24.61 2.28 28.88
N PHE A 447 25.66 1.60 29.35
CA PHE A 447 26.80 1.19 28.54
C PHE A 447 27.49 -0.09 29.06
N GLY A 448 26.87 -0.78 30.01
CA GLY A 448 27.36 -2.04 30.55
C GLY A 448 27.25 -3.20 29.56
N CYS A 449 27.98 -4.27 29.85
CA CYS A 449 28.17 -5.38 28.92
C CYS A 449 28.74 -4.94 27.56
N ASN A 450 29.80 -4.15 27.61
CA ASN A 450 30.76 -3.94 26.52
C ASN A 450 32.14 -4.36 27.05
N GLU A 451 32.67 -5.52 26.64
CA GLU A 451 33.82 -6.16 27.31
C GLU A 451 35.11 -5.32 27.24
N HIS A 452 35.25 -4.49 26.21
CA HIS A 452 36.47 -3.75 25.91
C HIS A 452 36.35 -2.24 26.19
N MET A 453 35.25 -1.80 26.83
CA MET A 453 35.05 -0.42 27.24
C MET A 453 35.46 -0.21 28.70
N SER A 454 36.15 0.89 28.96
CA SER A 454 36.62 1.25 30.31
C SER A 454 35.43 1.57 31.20
N PRO A 455 35.39 1.07 32.46
CA PRO A 455 34.47 1.60 33.47
C PRO A 455 34.74 3.10 33.67
N GLU A 456 33.69 3.91 33.69
CA GLU A 456 33.81 5.34 33.94
C GLU A 456 33.74 5.61 35.45
N ASP A 457 34.54 6.56 35.94
CA ASP A 457 34.52 6.94 37.35
C ASP A 457 33.22 7.72 37.67
N PRO A 458 32.44 7.34 38.69
CA PRO A 458 31.30 8.12 39.15
C PRO A 458 31.63 9.61 39.37
N ALA A 459 32.87 9.96 39.75
CA ALA A 459 33.31 11.35 39.94
C ALA A 459 33.53 12.14 38.65
N ASN A 460 33.66 11.49 37.49
CA ASN A 460 33.79 12.15 36.19
C ASN A 460 32.43 12.46 35.53
N MET A 461 31.38 11.76 35.94
CA MET A 461 30.01 12.07 35.53
C MET A 461 29.44 13.22 36.35
N ASN A 462 28.38 13.88 35.86
CA ASN A 462 27.56 14.79 36.65
C ASN A 462 26.75 13.98 37.69
N SER A 463 27.44 13.59 38.77
CA SER A 463 27.25 12.34 39.52
C SER A 463 26.01 12.26 40.43
N SER A 464 25.06 13.19 40.29
CA SER A 464 23.87 13.31 41.13
C SER A 464 22.55 13.23 40.36
N LEU A 465 22.57 13.24 39.02
CA LEU A 465 21.36 13.35 38.18
C LEU A 465 21.26 12.33 37.03
N ILE A 466 22.37 11.73 36.59
CA ILE A 466 22.36 10.72 35.51
C ILE A 466 22.20 9.31 36.09
N ASN A 467 21.17 8.60 35.63
CA ASN A 467 20.94 7.19 35.92
C ASN A 467 21.79 6.31 34.98
N THR A 468 22.62 5.42 35.53
CA THR A 468 23.60 4.66 34.75
C THR A 468 23.96 3.32 35.41
N ASP A 469 24.49 2.40 34.60
CA ASP A 469 25.08 1.13 35.05
C ASP A 469 26.60 1.23 35.35
N TYR A 470 27.23 2.38 35.07
CA TYR A 470 28.68 2.60 35.18
C TYR A 470 29.52 1.57 34.39
N GLY A 471 29.01 1.10 33.24
CA GLY A 471 29.69 0.11 32.40
C GLY A 471 29.62 -1.32 32.95
N ARG A 472 28.86 -1.57 34.00
CA ARG A 472 28.79 -2.89 34.66
C ARG A 472 27.72 -3.77 34.02
N CYS A 473 28.08 -5.00 33.67
CA CYS A 473 27.07 -6.02 33.43
C CYS A 473 26.20 -6.25 34.69
N LYS A 474 24.89 -6.07 34.56
CA LYS A 474 23.93 -6.73 35.45
C LYS A 474 23.91 -8.22 35.10
N GLY A 475 24.83 -8.98 35.68
CA GLY A 475 24.90 -10.42 35.48
C GLY A 475 23.59 -11.09 35.88
N LYS A 476 23.10 -12.01 35.03
CA LYS A 476 22.13 -13.02 35.48
C LYS A 476 22.77 -13.77 36.63
N GLU A 477 22.09 -13.87 37.78
CA GLU A 477 22.57 -14.68 38.89
C GLU A 477 22.89 -16.10 38.41
N SER A 478 24.05 -16.62 38.78
CA SER A 478 24.57 -17.88 38.25
C SER A 478 23.81 -19.08 38.81
N ARG A 479 22.68 -19.40 38.17
CA ARG A 479 21.87 -20.61 38.43
C ARG A 479 22.59 -21.93 38.08
N PHE A 480 23.85 -21.85 37.64
CA PHE A 480 24.71 -22.98 37.29
C PHE A 480 24.85 -24.01 38.43
N GLY A 481 24.79 -23.54 39.70
CA GLY A 481 24.81 -24.41 40.87
C GLY A 481 23.56 -25.27 41.08
N GLN A 482 22.40 -24.92 40.50
CA GLN A 482 21.14 -25.68 40.68
C GLN A 482 20.89 -26.72 39.57
N VAL A 483 21.41 -26.51 38.35
CA VAL A 483 21.12 -27.38 37.20
C VAL A 483 21.89 -28.71 37.27
N ILE A 484 23.15 -28.69 37.70
CA ILE A 484 24.03 -29.88 37.72
C ILE A 484 23.49 -30.96 38.67
N VAL A 485 22.90 -30.57 39.81
CA VAL A 485 22.34 -31.50 40.81
C VAL A 485 21.11 -32.25 40.27
N ILE A 486 20.29 -31.60 39.43
CA ILE A 486 19.04 -32.18 38.90
C ILE A 486 19.33 -33.11 37.71
N GLY A 487 20.25 -32.74 36.82
CA GLY A 487 20.59 -33.55 35.64
C GLY A 487 21.16 -34.94 35.96
N ALA A 488 21.95 -35.05 37.03
CA ALA A 488 22.54 -36.34 37.45
C ALA A 488 21.48 -37.37 37.89
N ILE A 489 20.38 -36.93 38.53
CA ILE A 489 19.36 -37.80 39.11
C ILE A 489 18.39 -38.32 38.03
N THR A 490 18.06 -37.49 37.04
CA THR A 490 17.11 -37.85 35.97
C THR A 490 17.72 -38.77 34.91
N CYS A 491 18.97 -38.53 34.48
CA CYS A 491 19.64 -39.40 33.51
C CYS A 491 19.91 -40.81 34.06
N GLY A 492 20.28 -40.93 35.35
CA GLY A 492 20.52 -42.23 35.98
C GLY A 492 19.26 -43.11 36.06
N SER A 493 18.12 -42.52 36.40
CA SER A 493 16.85 -43.25 36.54
C SER A 493 16.25 -43.69 35.19
N LEU A 494 16.45 -42.92 34.11
CA LEU A 494 15.97 -43.30 32.77
C LEU A 494 16.71 -44.52 32.20
N LEU A 495 18.03 -44.59 32.35
CA LEU A 495 18.83 -45.71 31.83
C LEU A 495 18.55 -47.02 32.57
N ILE A 496 18.33 -46.96 33.89
CA ILE A 496 18.00 -48.13 34.71
C ILE A 496 16.61 -48.67 34.34
N THR A 497 15.61 -47.80 34.18
CA THR A 497 14.25 -48.23 33.80
C THR A 497 14.19 -48.82 32.39
N LEU A 498 14.91 -48.25 31.41
CA LEU A 498 15.07 -48.83 30.07
C LEU A 498 15.73 -50.21 30.10
N ALA A 499 16.80 -50.39 30.89
CA ALA A 499 17.51 -51.68 31.00
C ALA A 499 16.60 -52.79 31.55
N PHE A 500 15.82 -52.51 32.60
CA PHE A 500 14.83 -53.46 33.12
C PHE A 500 13.69 -53.74 32.12
N GLY A 501 13.21 -52.71 31.40
CA GLY A 501 12.19 -52.87 30.37
C GLY A 501 12.62 -53.81 29.23
N VAL A 502 13.84 -53.64 28.70
CA VAL A 502 14.40 -54.52 27.66
C VAL A 502 14.54 -55.95 28.17
N LEU A 503 15.09 -56.15 29.38
CA LEU A 503 15.20 -57.49 29.98
C LEU A 503 13.82 -58.17 30.12
N PHE A 504 12.79 -57.44 30.56
CA PHE A 504 11.45 -57.99 30.70
C PHE A 504 10.84 -58.41 29.35
N VAL A 505 10.94 -57.54 28.33
CA VAL A 505 10.44 -57.83 26.97
C VAL A 505 11.17 -59.01 26.33
N CYS A 506 12.50 -59.11 26.50
CA CYS A 506 13.28 -60.25 26.01
C CYS A 506 12.86 -61.59 26.65
N ARG A 507 12.60 -61.62 27.96
CA ARG A 507 12.13 -62.86 28.61
C ARG A 507 10.68 -63.20 28.26
N TYR A 508 9.84 -62.20 27.99
CA TYR A 508 8.44 -62.42 27.59
C TYR A 508 8.33 -62.95 26.15
N ARG A 509 9.07 -62.36 25.20
CA ARG A 509 9.05 -62.76 23.78
C ARG A 509 9.64 -64.16 23.51
N GLN A 510 10.41 -64.73 24.44
CA GLN A 510 10.91 -66.11 24.32
C GLN A 510 9.89 -67.22 24.67
N LYS A 511 8.63 -66.89 25.00
CA LYS A 511 7.68 -67.90 25.53
C LYS A 511 6.35 -68.09 24.78
N LEU A 512 6.02 -67.29 23.76
CA LEU A 512 4.71 -67.34 23.08
C LEU A 512 4.77 -67.10 21.56
N ILE A 513 5.24 -68.08 20.79
CA ILE A 513 4.90 -68.27 19.37
C ILE A 513 4.81 -69.77 19.07
N PRO A 514 3.67 -70.26 18.54
CA PRO A 514 3.65 -71.27 17.48
C PRO A 514 3.29 -70.67 16.10
N TRP A 515 3.54 -71.42 15.04
CA TRP A 515 3.47 -71.01 13.62
C TRP A 515 2.10 -71.37 12.98
N GLU A 516 1.89 -70.95 11.72
CA GLU A 516 0.74 -71.24 10.82
C GLU A 516 -0.54 -70.38 11.05
N GLY A 517 -1.35 -70.01 10.03
CA GLY A 517 -1.20 -70.15 8.57
C GLY A 517 -2.47 -69.72 7.79
N PHE A 518 -2.34 -69.48 6.46
CA PHE A 518 -3.40 -69.33 5.43
C PHE A 518 -4.43 -68.16 5.43
N ALA A 519 -4.40 -67.41 4.31
CA ALA A 519 -5.49 -66.84 3.49
C ALA A 519 -6.89 -66.41 4.05
N GLY A 520 -7.15 -65.09 4.02
CA GLY A 520 -8.21 -64.50 3.16
C GLY A 520 -9.60 -64.11 3.71
N LYS A 521 -10.18 -63.06 3.08
CA LYS A 521 -11.59 -62.53 3.10
C LYS A 521 -12.08 -61.59 4.25
N LYS A 522 -12.24 -60.31 3.86
CA LYS A 522 -13.36 -59.34 4.11
C LYS A 522 -14.23 -59.40 5.41
N TYR A 523 -14.08 -58.33 6.21
CA TYR A 523 -15.09 -57.55 6.98
C TYR A 523 -15.96 -58.24 8.08
N PRO A 524 -16.45 -57.49 9.10
CA PRO A 524 -16.18 -56.10 9.54
C PRO A 524 -15.29 -56.11 10.82
N MET A 525 -15.29 -55.23 11.85
CA MET A 525 -16.07 -54.01 12.20
C MET A 525 -15.26 -53.07 13.16
N GLU A 526 -15.92 -52.02 13.65
CA GLU A 526 -15.59 -51.04 14.71
C GLU A 526 -14.68 -51.53 15.88
N THR A 527 -13.73 -50.71 16.35
CA THR A 527 -14.06 -49.51 17.17
C THR A 527 -13.09 -48.33 17.01
N ASN A 528 -13.51 -47.15 17.50
CA ASN A 528 -12.86 -45.86 17.25
C ASN A 528 -11.52 -45.64 18.00
N ILE A 529 -10.57 -45.00 17.30
CA ILE A 529 -9.90 -43.72 17.66
C ILE A 529 -8.82 -43.46 16.60
N ILE A 530 -8.92 -42.34 15.87
CA ILE A 530 -7.90 -41.90 14.89
C ILE A 530 -7.66 -40.39 15.07
N PHE A 531 -6.41 -40.02 15.34
CA PHE A 531 -5.90 -38.69 15.01
C PHE A 531 -5.63 -38.65 13.50
N SER A 532 -6.17 -37.66 12.78
CA SER A 532 -5.84 -37.41 11.38
C SER A 532 -5.15 -36.05 11.23
N LEU A 533 -3.95 -36.07 10.63
CA LEU A 533 -3.43 -34.91 9.92
C LEU A 533 -4.26 -34.72 8.63
N PRO A 534 -4.46 -33.50 8.12
CA PRO A 534 -4.97 -33.30 6.78
C PRO A 534 -4.01 -33.90 5.74
N SER A 535 -4.51 -34.80 4.89
CA SER A 535 -3.82 -35.19 3.66
C SER A 535 -3.90 -34.06 2.64
N LYS A 536 -3.02 -34.08 1.63
CA LYS A 536 -3.35 -33.49 0.34
C LYS A 536 -4.40 -34.38 -0.33
N ASP A 537 -5.48 -33.75 -0.81
CA ASP A 537 -6.35 -34.19 -1.91
C ASP A 537 -7.22 -32.97 -2.33
N ASP A 538 -7.89 -33.04 -3.47
CA ASP A 538 -8.43 -31.87 -4.19
C ASP A 538 -9.48 -31.03 -3.44
N PHE A 539 -9.22 -29.73 -3.35
CA PHE A 539 -10.21 -28.73 -2.93
C PHE A 539 -11.00 -28.20 -4.15
N PHE A 540 -12.07 -28.89 -4.52
CA PHE A 540 -13.17 -28.26 -5.25
C PHE A 540 -13.88 -27.27 -4.31
N ILE A 541 -13.39 -26.02 -4.26
CA ILE A 541 -14.03 -24.93 -3.52
C ILE A 541 -15.41 -24.68 -4.14
N LYS A 542 -16.48 -25.01 -3.41
CA LYS A 542 -17.81 -24.49 -3.72
C LYS A 542 -17.76 -22.97 -3.57
N SER A 543 -18.03 -22.25 -4.64
CA SER A 543 -18.10 -20.78 -4.66
C SER A 543 -19.06 -20.27 -3.59
N VAL A 544 -18.57 -19.43 -2.67
CA VAL A 544 -19.40 -18.79 -1.64
C VAL A 544 -20.18 -17.65 -2.28
N SER A 545 -21.42 -17.94 -2.69
CA SER A 545 -22.35 -16.91 -3.15
C SER A 545 -22.84 -16.08 -1.96
N ILE A 546 -22.59 -14.77 -1.99
CA ILE A 546 -23.16 -13.83 -1.02
C ILE A 546 -24.50 -13.35 -1.57
N GLN A 547 -25.60 -13.77 -0.93
CA GLN A 547 -26.96 -13.39 -1.30
C GLN A 547 -27.61 -12.59 -0.16
N ALA A 548 -28.24 -11.46 -0.51
CA ALA A 548 -29.01 -10.66 0.43
C ALA A 548 -30.44 -11.20 0.58
N PHE A 549 -30.96 -11.17 1.81
CA PHE A 549 -32.32 -11.59 2.15
C PHE A 549 -33.01 -10.50 2.98
N THR A 550 -34.33 -10.35 2.85
CA THR A 550 -35.11 -9.44 3.69
C THR A 550 -35.36 -10.05 5.07
N LEU A 551 -35.61 -9.20 6.09
CA LEU A 551 -35.90 -9.67 7.45
C LEU A 551 -37.14 -10.59 7.48
N GLU A 552 -38.21 -10.21 6.78
CA GLU A 552 -39.43 -11.01 6.64
C GLU A 552 -39.16 -12.41 6.04
N TYR A 553 -38.28 -12.50 5.02
CA TYR A 553 -37.89 -13.77 4.44
C TYR A 553 -37.13 -14.65 5.46
N ILE A 554 -36.21 -14.06 6.24
CA ILE A 554 -35.47 -14.77 7.29
C ILE A 554 -36.39 -15.20 8.45
N GLU A 555 -37.39 -14.41 8.81
CA GLU A 555 -38.41 -14.79 9.79
C GLU A 555 -39.26 -15.97 9.30
N VAL A 556 -39.66 -16.01 8.03
CA VAL A 556 -40.36 -17.18 7.46
C VAL A 556 -39.44 -18.41 7.45
N ALA A 557 -38.20 -18.27 6.97
CA ALA A 557 -37.24 -19.37 6.86
C ALA A 557 -36.84 -19.99 8.21
N THR A 558 -36.93 -19.23 9.31
CA THR A 558 -36.60 -19.70 10.68
C THR A 558 -37.82 -20.07 11.54
N GLU A 559 -39.02 -20.09 10.95
CA GLU A 559 -40.30 -20.20 11.67
C GLU A 559 -40.43 -19.16 12.82
N ARG A 560 -39.93 -17.93 12.60
CA ARG A 560 -39.72 -16.86 13.60
C ARG A 560 -38.78 -17.29 14.73
N TYR A 561 -37.56 -17.68 14.37
CA TYR A 561 -36.48 -18.03 15.31
C TYR A 561 -36.85 -19.17 16.29
N LYS A 562 -37.66 -20.12 15.83
CA LYS A 562 -38.26 -21.20 16.64
C LYS A 562 -37.23 -22.20 17.20
N THR A 563 -36.17 -22.48 16.45
CA THR A 563 -35.21 -23.56 16.76
C THR A 563 -33.83 -22.99 17.02
N LEU A 564 -33.53 -22.69 18.28
CA LEU A 564 -32.18 -22.33 18.73
C LEU A 564 -31.23 -23.54 18.59
N ILE A 565 -30.07 -23.33 17.98
CA ILE A 565 -29.02 -24.35 17.80
C ILE A 565 -27.68 -23.99 18.47
N GLY A 566 -27.53 -22.75 18.96
CA GLY A 566 -26.40 -22.35 19.78
C GLY A 566 -26.52 -20.90 20.27
N GLU A 567 -25.84 -20.57 21.35
CA GLU A 567 -25.80 -19.23 21.92
C GLU A 567 -24.37 -18.94 22.44
N GLY A 568 -23.93 -17.69 22.37
CA GLY A 568 -22.62 -17.27 22.83
C GLY A 568 -22.49 -15.75 22.86
N GLY A 569 -21.31 -15.24 23.25
CA GLY A 569 -21.08 -13.81 23.55
C GLY A 569 -21.35 -12.80 22.41
N PHE A 570 -21.65 -13.27 21.20
CA PHE A 570 -21.96 -12.45 20.02
C PHE A 570 -23.41 -12.63 19.52
N GLY A 571 -24.28 -13.26 20.32
CA GLY A 571 -25.69 -13.50 20.02
C GLY A 571 -26.03 -14.96 19.68
N SER A 572 -27.32 -15.17 19.39
CA SER A 572 -27.96 -16.48 19.29
C SER A 572 -28.05 -16.97 17.85
N VAL A 573 -27.92 -18.28 17.64
CA VAL A 573 -27.95 -18.94 16.33
C VAL A 573 -29.14 -19.87 16.23
N TYR A 574 -29.95 -19.68 15.19
CA TYR A 574 -31.17 -20.44 14.93
C TYR A 574 -31.06 -21.25 13.65
N ARG A 575 -31.70 -22.41 13.59
CA ARG A 575 -31.84 -23.18 12.35
C ARG A 575 -32.99 -22.61 11.52
N GLY A 576 -32.76 -22.48 10.22
CA GLY A 576 -33.78 -22.20 9.23
C GLY A 576 -33.63 -23.09 7.99
N THR A 577 -34.63 -23.02 7.11
CA THR A 577 -34.64 -23.70 5.81
C THR A 577 -35.07 -22.70 4.74
N LEU A 578 -34.28 -22.58 3.66
CA LEU A 578 -34.59 -21.74 2.51
C LEU A 578 -35.67 -22.39 1.62
N ASN A 579 -36.28 -21.60 0.72
CA ASN A 579 -37.38 -22.06 -0.15
C ASN A 579 -37.00 -23.18 -1.15
N ASP A 580 -35.70 -23.40 -1.38
CA ASP A 580 -35.15 -24.49 -2.21
C ASP A 580 -34.88 -25.78 -1.40
N GLY A 581 -35.10 -25.75 -0.07
CA GLY A 581 -34.84 -26.84 0.85
C GLY A 581 -33.46 -26.81 1.51
N GLN A 582 -32.60 -25.82 1.23
CA GLN A 582 -31.29 -25.71 1.87
C GLN A 582 -31.42 -25.33 3.36
N GLU A 583 -30.79 -26.12 4.25
CA GLU A 583 -30.66 -25.77 5.67
C GLU A 583 -29.62 -24.67 5.88
N VAL A 584 -29.94 -23.71 6.77
CA VAL A 584 -29.10 -22.55 7.10
C VAL A 584 -29.07 -22.28 8.61
N ALA A 585 -27.96 -21.68 9.06
CA ALA A 585 -27.79 -21.20 10.43
C ALA A 585 -27.85 -19.67 10.46
N VAL A 586 -28.92 -19.12 11.03
CA VAL A 586 -29.20 -17.68 11.12
C VAL A 586 -28.73 -17.16 12.46
N LYS A 587 -27.70 -16.31 12.47
CA LYS A 587 -27.17 -15.68 13.70
C LYS A 587 -27.79 -14.30 13.92
N VAL A 588 -28.56 -14.17 15.00
CA VAL A 588 -29.09 -12.89 15.49
C VAL A 588 -28.07 -12.26 16.43
N ARG A 589 -27.61 -11.05 16.12
CA ARG A 589 -26.62 -10.32 16.93
C ARG A 589 -27.24 -9.84 18.24
N SER A 590 -26.50 -9.92 19.34
CA SER A 590 -26.86 -9.22 20.58
C SER A 590 -26.74 -7.70 20.41
N SER A 591 -27.64 -6.93 21.02
CA SER A 591 -27.56 -5.46 21.09
C SER A 591 -26.34 -4.94 21.87
N THR A 592 -25.66 -5.81 22.63
CA THR A 592 -24.39 -5.52 23.31
C THR A 592 -23.13 -5.84 22.49
N SER A 593 -23.27 -6.35 21.25
CA SER A 593 -22.15 -6.80 20.41
C SER A 593 -21.70 -5.70 19.44
N THR A 594 -20.59 -5.02 19.76
CA THR A 594 -20.04 -3.85 19.03
C THR A 594 -18.99 -4.17 17.95
N GLN A 595 -18.98 -5.40 17.41
CA GLN A 595 -17.98 -5.87 16.43
C GLN A 595 -18.50 -5.85 14.99
#